data_AF-A0AAD1ERE8-F1
#
_entry.id   AF-A0AAD1ERE8-F1
#
_cell.length_a   1.000
_cell.length_b   1.000
_cell.length_c   1.000
_cell.angle_alpha   90.00
_cell.angle_beta   90.00
_cell.angle_gamma   90.00
#
_symmetry.space_group_name_H-M   'P 1'
#
loop_
_entity.id
_entity.type
_entity.pdbx_description
1 polymer ?
#
loop_
_entity_poly.entity_id
_entity_poly.type
_entity_poly.pdbx_seq_one_letter_code
_entity_poly.pdbx_strand_id
1 'polypeptide(L)'
;MNAVVWQTLKKHRAAFIILVIFTMMSTSLITGNTYLEGKLLDSLVYSRNPRLFALFFGLMLGFSILRLVISFFTSHIQILTKKKTVLELNRKIIFRLFTKNTLSILKWSPTTLSARMNDDVTEIVSFFSDTVVRLCSVIVSTLTITAYVLSANAEIFT
;
A
#
# COMPACT_ATOMS: atom_id res chain seq x y z
N MET A 1 18.47 7.92 -18.20
CA MET A 1 18.21 7.43 -16.82
C MET A 1 16.86 6.72 -16.73
N ASN A 2 15.79 7.31 -17.28
CA ASN A 2 14.42 6.79 -17.29
C ASN A 2 14.26 5.32 -17.72
N ALA A 3 14.94 4.88 -18.78
CA ALA A 3 14.81 3.49 -19.25
C ALA A 3 15.29 2.43 -18.24
N VAL A 4 16.31 2.72 -17.42
CA VAL A 4 16.83 1.76 -16.41
C VAL A 4 15.94 1.71 -15.18
N VAL A 5 15.43 2.86 -14.77
CA VAL A 5 14.45 2.96 -13.69
C VAL A 5 13.21 2.15 -14.07
N TRP A 6 12.65 2.40 -15.26
CA TRP A 6 11.47 1.71 -15.73
C TRP A 6 11.66 0.21 -15.93
N GLN A 7 12.78 -0.22 -16.53
CA GLN A 7 13.06 -1.66 -16.69
C GLN A 7 13.21 -2.39 -15.35
N THR A 8 13.82 -1.74 -14.35
CA THR A 8 14.02 -2.36 -13.03
C THR A 8 12.73 -2.39 -12.22
N LEU A 9 11.89 -1.35 -12.29
CA LEU A 9 10.55 -1.37 -11.70
C LEU A 9 9.64 -2.42 -12.37
N LYS A 10 9.69 -2.52 -13.71
CA LYS A 10 8.90 -3.51 -14.47
C LYS A 10 9.26 -4.95 -14.09
N LYS A 11 10.54 -5.22 -13.76
CA LYS A 11 10.99 -6.54 -13.29
C LYS A 11 10.33 -6.94 -11.96
N HIS A 12 10.12 -5.99 -11.06
CA HIS A 12 9.47 -6.21 -9.75
C HIS A 12 7.96 -5.92 -9.75
N ARG A 13 7.34 -5.72 -10.93
CA ARG A 13 5.90 -5.35 -11.06
C ARG A 13 4.95 -6.29 -10.34
N ALA A 14 5.23 -7.59 -10.34
CA ALA A 14 4.36 -8.58 -9.72
C ALA A 14 4.25 -8.35 -8.21
N ALA A 15 5.37 -8.05 -7.55
CA ALA A 15 5.39 -7.73 -6.13
C ALA A 15 4.62 -6.44 -5.83
N PHE A 16 4.76 -5.40 -6.67
CA PHE A 16 3.98 -4.16 -6.53
C PHE A 16 2.47 -4.41 -6.71
N ILE A 17 2.07 -5.23 -7.68
CA ILE A 17 0.66 -5.60 -7.87
C ILE A 17 0.11 -6.35 -6.66
N ILE A 18 0.87 -7.30 -6.11
CA ILE A 18 0.48 -8.03 -4.89
C ILE A 18 0.31 -7.07 -3.71
N LEU A 19 1.21 -6.09 -3.56
CA LEU A 19 1.08 -5.05 -2.53
C LEU A 19 -0.21 -4.25 -2.67
N VAL A 20 -0.58 -3.87 -3.90
CA VAL A 20 -1.85 -3.17 -4.16
C VAL A 20 -3.04 -4.04 -3.73
N ILE A 21 -3.07 -5.31 -4.16
CA ILE A 21 -4.16 -6.24 -3.86
C ILE A 21 -4.31 -6.43 -2.34
N PHE A 22 -3.22 -6.72 -1.63
CA PHE A 22 -3.27 -6.94 -0.18
C PHE A 22 -3.66 -5.67 0.58
N THR A 23 -3.20 -4.51 0.14
CA THR A 23 -3.59 -3.24 0.75
C THR A 23 -5.09 -2.97 0.54
N MET A 24 -5.60 -3.19 -0.68
CA MET A 24 -7.03 -3.07 -0.97
C MET A 24 -7.86 -4.04 -0.12
N MET A 25 -7.45 -5.31 -0.02
CA MET A 25 -8.12 -6.30 0.81
C MET A 25 -8.13 -5.90 2.29
N SER A 26 -7.00 -5.43 2.82
CA SER A 26 -6.91 -4.91 4.18
C SER A 26 -7.86 -3.74 4.40
N THR A 27 -7.97 -2.84 3.43
CA THR A 27 -8.87 -1.67 3.51
C THR A 27 -10.34 -2.08 3.46
N SER A 28 -10.71 -3.03 2.59
CA SER A 28 -12.05 -3.60 2.58
C SER A 28 -12.42 -4.28 3.92
N LEU A 29 -11.48 -4.95 4.59
CA LEU A 29 -11.71 -5.52 5.92
C LEU A 29 -11.95 -4.44 6.99
N ILE A 30 -11.26 -3.30 6.91
CA ILE A 30 -11.49 -2.16 7.81
C ILE A 30 -12.89 -1.60 7.60
N THR A 31 -13.25 -1.29 6.35
CA THR A 31 -14.58 -0.76 6.02
C THR A 31 -15.68 -1.76 6.36
N GLY A 32 -15.44 -3.06 6.13
CA GLY A 32 -16.34 -4.14 6.52
C GLY A 32 -16.56 -4.23 8.03
N ASN A 33 -15.50 -4.06 8.83
CA ASN A 33 -15.63 -3.98 10.29
C ASN A 33 -16.49 -2.80 10.72
N THR A 34 -16.30 -1.61 10.14
CA THR A 34 -17.14 -0.44 10.45
C THR A 34 -18.62 -0.69 10.11
N TYR A 35 -18.91 -1.41 9.02
CA TYR A 35 -20.28 -1.82 8.71
C TYR A 35 -20.85 -2.82 9.74
N LEU A 36 -20.05 -3.81 10.13
CA LEU A 36 -20.43 -4.80 11.15
C LEU A 36 -20.66 -4.16 12.52
N GLU A 37 -19.90 -3.13 12.88
CA GLU A 37 -20.11 -2.35 14.10
C GLU A 37 -21.51 -1.73 14.14
N GLY A 38 -21.97 -1.14 13.04
CA GLY A 38 -23.34 -0.63 12.92
C GLY A 38 -24.39 -1.73 13.14
N LYS A 39 -24.21 -2.90 12.50
CA LYS A 39 -25.13 -4.05 12.67
C LYS A 39 -25.09 -4.68 14.06
N LEU A 40 -23.93 -4.65 14.71
CA LEU A 40 -23.77 -5.12 16.08
C LEU A 40 -24.51 -4.21 17.06
N LEU A 41 -24.44 -2.89 16.88
CA LEU A 41 -25.24 -1.92 17.64
C LEU A 41 -26.74 -2.13 17.39
N ASP A 42 -27.16 -2.32 16.14
CA ASP A 42 -28.56 -2.59 15.81
C ASP A 42 -29.09 -3.84 16.51
N SER A 43 -28.28 -4.91 16.52
CA SER A 43 -28.60 -6.17 17.18
C SER A 43 -28.73 -6.04 18.69
N LEU A 44 -27.96 -5.14 19.31
CA LEU A 44 -27.94 -4.92 20.74
C LEU A 44 -29.10 -4.01 21.19
N VAL A 45 -29.30 -2.88 20.50
CA VAL A 45 -30.23 -1.82 20.88
C VAL A 45 -31.67 -2.13 20.44
N TYR A 46 -31.86 -2.47 19.16
CA TYR A 46 -33.20 -2.62 18.58
C TYR A 46 -33.71 -4.06 18.63
N SER A 47 -32.88 -5.04 18.25
CA SER A 47 -33.34 -6.43 18.14
C SER A 47 -33.22 -7.23 19.45
N ARG A 48 -32.38 -6.78 20.39
CA ARG A 48 -32.02 -7.47 21.65
C ARG A 48 -31.75 -8.97 21.46
N ASN A 49 -31.15 -9.34 20.33
CA ASN A 49 -30.94 -10.73 19.96
C ASN A 49 -29.48 -11.14 20.25
N PRO A 50 -29.22 -11.90 21.33
CA PRO A 50 -27.85 -12.22 21.75
C PRO A 50 -27.12 -13.13 20.75
N ARG A 51 -27.85 -13.92 19.93
CA ARG A 51 -27.23 -14.77 18.91
C ARG A 51 -26.66 -13.96 17.76
N LEU A 52 -27.41 -12.96 17.28
CA LEU A 52 -26.95 -12.05 16.21
C LEU A 52 -25.77 -11.20 16.69
N PHE A 53 -25.82 -10.73 17.94
CA PHE A 53 -24.71 -10.02 18.56
C PHE A 53 -23.42 -10.86 18.57
N ALA A 54 -23.50 -12.10 19.08
CA ALA A 54 -22.34 -12.99 19.14
C ALA A 54 -21.79 -13.34 17.74
N LEU A 55 -22.67 -13.48 16.74
CA LEU A 55 -22.27 -13.70 15.35
C LEU A 55 -21.49 -12.51 14.78
N PHE A 56 -22.02 -11.28 14.89
CA PHE A 56 -21.34 -10.08 14.38
C PHE A 56 -20.02 -9.83 15.10
N PHE A 57 -19.98 -10.03 16.42
CA PHE A 57 -18.74 -9.92 17.19
C PHE A 57 -17.69 -10.94 16.75
N GLY A 58 -18.10 -12.20 16.55
CA GLY A 58 -17.22 -13.26 16.03
C GLY A 58 -16.68 -12.95 14.63
N LEU A 59 -17.51 -12.41 13.74
CA LEU A 59 -17.09 -11.98 12.40
C LEU A 59 -16.08 -10.83 12.47
N MET A 60 -16.30 -9.83 13.33
CA MET A 60 -15.35 -8.72 13.51
C MET A 60 -13.99 -9.19 14.02
N LEU A 61 -13.97 -10.15 14.96
CA LEU A 61 -12.73 -10.78 15.41
C LEU A 61 -12.03 -11.52 14.26
N GLY A 62 -12.78 -12.29 13.48
CA GLY A 62 -12.26 -12.99 12.30
C GLY A 62 -11.63 -12.03 11.28
N PHE A 63 -12.31 -10.93 10.96
CA PHE A 63 -11.80 -9.89 10.06
C PHE A 63 -10.54 -9.23 10.60
N SER A 64 -10.49 -8.97 11.91
CA SER A 64 -9.33 -8.36 12.56
C SER A 64 -8.10 -9.27 12.53
N ILE A 65 -8.28 -10.57 12.81
CA ILE A 65 -7.21 -11.56 12.73
C ILE A 65 -6.72 -11.71 11.28
N LEU A 66 -7.65 -11.85 10.32
CA LEU A 66 -7.31 -11.95 8.90
C LEU A 66 -6.54 -10.72 8.41
N ARG A 67 -6.96 -9.52 8.83
CA ARG A 67 -6.27 -8.26 8.53
C ARG A 67 -4.85 -8.27 9.09
N LEU A 68 -4.64 -8.77 10.31
CA LEU A 68 -3.32 -8.84 10.92
C LEU A 68 -2.38 -9.72 10.08
N VAL A 69 -2.86 -10.88 9.64
CA VAL A 69 -2.12 -11.79 8.75
C VAL A 69 -1.75 -11.10 7.44
N ILE A 70 -2.72 -10.45 6.78
CA ILE A 70 -2.48 -9.73 5.51
C ILE A 70 -1.48 -8.59 5.71
N SER A 71 -1.60 -7.83 6.81
CA SER A 71 -0.70 -6.73 7.15
C SER A 71 0.75 -7.21 7.30
N PHE A 72 0.94 -8.34 7.98
CA PHE A 72 2.26 -8.97 8.12
C PHE A 72 2.89 -9.28 6.76
N PHE A 73 2.16 -9.98 5.87
CA PHE A 73 2.67 -10.31 4.55
C PHE A 73 2.93 -9.07 3.68
N THR A 74 2.04 -8.07 3.76
CA THR A 74 2.19 -6.80 3.05
C THR A 74 3.48 -6.10 3.46
N SER A 75 3.69 -5.93 4.77
CA SER A 75 4.89 -5.29 5.31
C SER A 75 6.17 -6.04 4.92
N HIS A 76 6.14 -7.37 5.01
CA HIS A 76 7.27 -8.22 4.63
C HIS A 76 7.64 -8.06 3.14
N ILE A 77 6.65 -8.15 2.24
CA ILE A 77 6.85 -7.98 0.80
C ILE A 77 7.35 -6.57 0.48
N GLN A 78 6.78 -5.55 1.13
CA GLN A 78 7.12 -4.15 0.91
C GLN A 78 8.58 -3.87 1.24
N ILE A 79 9.03 -4.28 2.43
CA ILE A 79 10.41 -4.07 2.89
C ILE A 79 11.41 -4.80 1.97
N LEU A 80 11.15 -6.08 1.65
CA LEU A 80 12.06 -6.86 0.82
C LEU A 80 12.13 -6.35 -0.61
N THR A 81 10.99 -6.06 -1.22
CA THR A 81 10.90 -5.59 -2.62
C THR A 81 11.55 -4.23 -2.76
N LYS A 82 11.30 -3.31 -1.81
CA LYS A 82 11.91 -1.98 -1.77
C LYS A 82 13.44 -2.07 -1.69
N LYS A 83 13.98 -2.80 -0.70
CA LYS A 83 15.43 -2.96 -0.53
C LYS A 83 16.11 -3.62 -1.74
N LYS A 84 15.52 -4.67 -2.31
CA LYS A 84 16.06 -5.35 -3.50
C LYS A 84 16.06 -4.42 -4.73
N THR A 85 14.99 -3.66 -4.93
CA THR A 85 14.87 -2.76 -6.09
C THR A 85 15.85 -1.59 -6.00
N VAL A 86 16.01 -1.00 -4.80
CA VAL A 86 16.99 0.08 -4.55
C VAL A 86 18.41 -0.42 -4.82
N LEU A 87 18.78 -1.59 -4.29
CA LEU A 87 20.11 -2.17 -4.50
C LEU A 87 20.39 -2.45 -5.98
N GLU A 88 19.41 -3.02 -6.72
CA GLU A 88 19.57 -3.31 -8.15
C GLU A 88 19.71 -2.03 -8.98
N LEU A 89 18.93 -0.98 -8.66
CA LEU A 89 19.03 0.32 -9.32
C LEU A 89 20.37 0.99 -9.05
N ASN A 90 20.81 1.04 -7.80
CA ASN A 90 22.10 1.61 -7.42
C ASN A 90 23.24 0.90 -8.15
N ARG A 91 23.25 -0.44 -8.19
CA ARG A 91 24.26 -1.20 -8.95
C ARG A 91 24.28 -0.84 -10.44
N LYS A 92 23.12 -0.74 -11.09
CA LYS A 92 23.03 -0.38 -12.53
C LYS A 92 23.46 1.06 -12.81
N ILE A 93 23.16 1.99 -11.91
CA ILE A 93 23.59 3.40 -12.06
C ILE A 93 25.09 3.51 -11.89
N ILE A 94 25.67 2.85 -10.86
CA ILE A 94 27.12 2.80 -10.64
C ILE A 94 27.84 2.24 -11.88
N PHE A 95 27.39 1.09 -12.40
CA PHE A 95 27.99 0.49 -13.59
C PHE A 95 27.94 1.43 -14.80
N ARG A 96 26.82 2.13 -15.01
CA ARG A 96 26.69 3.12 -16.10
C ARG A 96 27.58 4.34 -15.91
N LEU A 97 27.78 4.80 -14.67
CA LEU A 97 28.70 5.89 -14.38
C LEU A 97 30.12 5.50 -14.75
N PHE A 98 30.57 4.29 -14.41
CA PHE A 98 31.91 3.81 -14.80
C PHE A 98 32.11 3.65 -16.32
N THR A 99 31.04 3.53 -17.11
CA THR A 99 31.12 3.52 -18.59
C THR A 99 31.11 4.91 -19.24
N LYS A 100 30.96 5.99 -18.47
CA LYS A 100 30.90 7.37 -19.01
C LYS A 100 32.28 8.03 -19.03
N ASN A 101 32.44 9.01 -19.92
CA ASN A 101 33.69 9.74 -20.08
C ASN A 101 34.06 10.50 -18.79
N THR A 102 35.28 10.32 -18.29
CA THR A 102 35.76 10.76 -16.97
C THR A 102 35.56 12.25 -16.71
N LEU A 103 35.72 13.07 -17.77
CA LEU A 103 35.50 14.53 -17.76
C LEU A 103 34.07 14.94 -17.38
N SER A 104 33.07 14.10 -17.65
CA SER A 104 31.68 14.38 -17.29
C SER A 104 31.35 14.07 -15.82
N ILE A 105 32.10 13.15 -15.22
CA ILE A 105 31.94 12.69 -13.83
C ILE A 105 32.65 13.64 -12.87
N LEU A 106 33.82 14.16 -13.26
CA LEU A 106 34.61 15.15 -12.50
C LEU A 106 33.86 16.48 -12.22
N LYS A 107 32.78 16.76 -12.94
CA LYS A 107 31.92 17.93 -12.70
C LYS A 107 31.07 17.81 -11.43
N TRP A 108 30.98 16.61 -10.86
CA TRP A 108 30.17 16.32 -9.68
C TRP A 108 31.07 15.97 -8.49
N SER A 109 30.76 16.49 -7.31
CA SER A 109 31.40 16.02 -6.08
C SER A 109 30.99 14.55 -5.81
N PRO A 110 31.94 13.66 -5.48
CA PRO A 110 31.64 12.25 -5.24
C PRO A 110 30.61 12.02 -4.13
N THR A 111 30.64 12.86 -3.10
CA THR A 111 29.72 12.82 -1.96
C THR A 111 28.29 13.16 -2.38
N THR A 112 28.10 14.27 -3.11
CA THR A 112 26.78 14.70 -3.58
C THR A 112 26.23 13.71 -4.61
N LEU A 113 27.07 13.18 -5.49
CA LEU A 113 26.65 12.16 -6.45
C LEU A 113 26.18 10.88 -5.75
N SER A 114 26.93 10.40 -4.76
CA SER A 114 26.55 9.21 -3.98
C SER A 114 25.27 9.42 -3.18
N ALA A 115 25.10 10.59 -2.54
CA ALA A 115 23.90 10.93 -1.79
C ALA A 115 22.68 10.95 -2.71
N ARG A 116 22.74 11.70 -3.82
CA ARG A 116 21.64 11.77 -4.79
C ARG A 116 21.29 10.42 -5.38
N MET A 117 22.28 9.59 -5.68
CA MET A 117 22.02 8.23 -6.17
C MET A 117 21.23 7.41 -5.16
N ASN A 118 21.62 7.41 -3.89
CA ASN A 118 20.94 6.62 -2.88
C ASN A 118 19.56 7.19 -2.55
N ASP A 119 19.47 8.49 -2.35
CA ASP A 119 18.26 9.17 -1.86
C ASP A 119 17.21 9.23 -2.97
N ASP A 120 17.57 9.67 -4.18
CA ASP A 120 16.62 9.77 -5.29
C ASP A 120 16.11 8.38 -5.71
N VAL A 121 16.97 7.36 -5.71
CA VAL A 121 16.55 5.98 -6.00
C VAL A 121 15.61 5.44 -4.93
N THR A 122 15.92 5.70 -3.66
CA THR A 122 15.07 5.30 -2.55
C THR A 122 13.71 6.00 -2.63
N GLU A 123 13.68 7.29 -2.94
CA GLU A 123 12.47 8.08 -3.09
C GLU A 123 11.60 7.55 -4.24
N ILE A 124 12.20 7.31 -5.42
CA ILE A 124 11.49 6.75 -6.57
C ILE A 124 10.87 5.39 -6.22
N VAL A 125 11.64 4.49 -5.60
CA VAL A 125 11.12 3.16 -5.23
C VAL A 125 10.03 3.29 -4.15
N SER A 126 10.20 4.19 -3.18
CA SER A 126 9.20 4.48 -2.13
C SER A 126 7.90 4.98 -2.73
N PHE A 127 7.96 5.86 -3.72
CA PHE A 127 6.78 6.36 -4.42
C PHE A 127 5.91 5.22 -4.98
N PHE A 128 6.53 4.21 -5.63
CA PHE A 128 5.80 3.07 -6.18
C PHE A 128 5.38 2.03 -5.12
N SER A 129 6.21 1.76 -4.11
CA SER A 129 5.91 0.77 -3.05
C SER A 129 4.92 1.29 -2.00
N ASP A 130 4.90 2.58 -1.75
CA ASP A 130 4.21 3.19 -0.62
C ASP A 130 3.10 4.12 -1.12
N THR A 131 3.45 5.17 -1.87
CA THR A 131 2.51 6.24 -2.25
C THR A 131 1.43 5.76 -3.22
N VAL A 132 1.82 5.09 -4.31
CA VAL A 132 0.86 4.57 -5.30
C VAL A 132 -0.07 3.54 -4.67
N VAL A 133 0.48 2.64 -3.85
CA VAL A 133 -0.29 1.60 -3.15
C VAL A 133 -1.33 2.23 -2.21
N ARG A 134 -0.94 3.24 -1.42
CA ARG A 134 -1.87 3.99 -0.55
C ARG A 134 -2.93 4.73 -1.34
N LEU A 135 -2.57 5.33 -2.47
CA LEU A 135 -3.51 6.06 -3.32
C LEU A 135 -4.61 5.14 -3.85
N CYS A 136 -4.25 3.95 -4.34
CA CYS A 136 -5.23 2.93 -4.75
C CYS A 136 -6.17 2.56 -3.59
N SER A 137 -5.63 2.36 -2.39
CA SER A 137 -6.42 2.06 -1.20
C SER A 137 -7.42 3.17 -0.85
N VAL A 138 -7.00 4.43 -0.91
CA VAL A 138 -7.86 5.60 -0.62
C VAL A 138 -8.98 5.71 -1.64
N ILE A 139 -8.71 5.48 -2.92
CA ILE A 139 -9.76 5.47 -3.95
C ILE A 139 -10.81 4.40 -3.63
N VAL A 140 -10.37 3.17 -3.32
CA VAL A 140 -11.28 2.06 -3.01
C VAL A 140 -12.10 2.34 -1.76
N SER A 141 -11.49 2.83 -0.68
CA SER A 141 -12.24 3.17 0.53
C SER A 141 -13.26 4.27 0.27
N THR A 142 -12.87 5.30 -0.48
CA THR A 142 -13.74 6.43 -0.81
C THR A 142 -14.94 5.97 -1.62
N LEU A 143 -14.72 5.21 -2.70
CA LEU A 143 -15.81 4.65 -3.51
C LEU A 143 -16.74 3.76 -2.70
N THR A 144 -16.20 2.92 -1.82
CA THR A 144 -16.99 2.01 -0.98
C THR A 144 -17.85 2.79 0.02
N ILE A 145 -17.27 3.78 0.69
CA ILE A 145 -17.98 4.62 1.67
C ILE A 145 -19.04 5.46 0.96
N THR A 146 -18.71 6.10 -0.17
CA THR A 146 -19.68 6.88 -0.95
C THR A 146 -20.84 6.02 -1.44
N ALA A 147 -20.58 4.82 -1.97
CA ALA A 147 -21.63 3.91 -2.39
C ALA A 147 -22.54 3.50 -1.21
N TYR A 148 -21.94 3.23 -0.04
CA TYR A 148 -22.70 2.93 1.17
C TYR A 148 -23.58 4.10 1.61
N VAL A 149 -23.03 5.32 1.67
CA VAL A 149 -23.77 6.52 2.06
C VAL A 149 -24.92 6.81 1.09
N LEU A 150 -24.70 6.67 -0.22
CA LEU A 150 -25.77 6.84 -1.23
C LEU A 150 -26.87 5.78 -1.14
N SER A 151 -26.52 4.58 -0.66
CA SER A 151 -27.50 3.52 -0.42
C SER A 151 -28.27 3.66 0.90
N ALA A 152 -27.77 4.48 1.83
CA ALA A 152 -28.45 4.78 3.08
C ALA A 152 -29.51 5.87 2.85
N ASN A 153 -30.63 5.81 3.58
CA ASN A 153 -31.71 6.79 3.42
C ASN A 153 -31.18 8.22 3.63
N ALA A 154 -31.46 9.11 2.68
CA ALA A 154 -31.01 10.50 2.70
C ALA A 154 -31.52 11.29 3.93
N GLU A 155 -32.61 10.83 4.56
CA GLU A 155 -33.18 11.40 5.80
C GLU A 155 -32.22 11.37 7.00
N ILE A 156 -31.14 10.57 6.96
CA ILE A 156 -30.17 10.50 8.06
C ILE A 156 -29.24 11.73 8.05
N PHE A 157 -29.16 12.47 6.94
CA PHE A 157 -28.24 13.60 6.75
C PHE A 157 -28.94 14.97 6.55
N THR A 158 -30.27 15.01 6.66
CA THR A 158 -31.11 16.24 6.63
C THR A 158 -31.79 16.43 7.97
#